data_AF-A0A1S8KID5-F1
#
_entry.id   AF-A0A1S8KID5-F1
#
_cell.length_a   1.000
_cell.length_b   1.000
_cell.length_c   1.000
_cell.angle_alpha   90.00
_cell.angle_beta   90.00
_cell.angle_gamma   90.00
#
_symmetry.space_group_name_H-M   'P 1'
#
loop_
_entity.id
_entity.type
_entity.pdbx_description
1 polymer ?
#
loop_
_entity_poly.entity_id
_entity_poly.type
_entity_poly.pdbx_seq_one_letter_code
_entity_poly.pdbx_strand_id
1 'polypeptide(L)'
;YEKFVDLEKVSMGDGVDVYHPQLKVNMSARIVEYTFNVLTNSYDKLVVGNVKTNFLENTENNVSNLINDAIDQLKNGGEISDLLNDIVDHQTDMITGQNGGYVLLDPKEAPSRILIMDTPDKNTARNVLQINNAGIGFSKTGINGTYETAWTLDGGFNASFITAGEIVGITIRGTTLISDGADYRTSIANGKMTWY
;
A
#
# COMPACT_ATOMS: atom_id res chain seq x y z
N TYR A 1 -8.72 -25.11 43.40
CA TYR A 1 -7.61 -25.38 42.47
C TYR A 1 -8.06 -25.95 41.11
N GLU A 2 -9.33 -26.31 40.90
CA GLU A 2 -9.82 -26.83 39.60
C GLU A 2 -10.18 -25.77 38.54
N LYS A 3 -10.28 -24.48 38.89
CA LYS A 3 -10.68 -23.41 37.95
C LYS A 3 -9.52 -22.72 37.20
N PHE A 4 -8.29 -23.24 37.31
CA PHE A 4 -7.10 -22.66 36.66
C PHE A 4 -6.40 -23.63 35.69
N VAL A 5 -6.89 -24.86 35.53
CA VAL A 5 -6.27 -25.88 34.67
C VAL A 5 -6.34 -25.48 33.18
N ASP A 6 -7.37 -24.74 32.78
CA ASP A 6 -7.52 -24.28 31.38
C ASP A 6 -6.71 -23.01 31.04
N LEU A 7 -6.09 -22.35 32.02
CA LEU A 7 -5.20 -21.19 31.77
C LEU A 7 -3.77 -21.62 31.41
N GLU A 8 -3.44 -22.92 31.51
CA GLU A 8 -2.11 -23.45 31.23
C GLU A 8 -1.86 -23.76 29.76
N LYS A 9 -2.88 -23.71 28.90
CA LYS A 9 -2.75 -23.98 27.46
C LYS A 9 -2.96 -22.69 26.69
N VAL A 10 -1.89 -22.23 26.07
CA VAL A 10 -1.89 -21.07 25.19
C VAL A 10 -1.59 -21.50 23.76
N SER A 11 -2.33 -20.95 22.81
CA SER A 11 -2.21 -21.23 21.38
C SER A 11 -1.69 -20.02 20.62
N MET A 12 -1.23 -20.27 19.39
CA MET A 12 -0.81 -19.21 18.48
C MET A 12 -1.94 -18.17 18.30
N GLY A 13 -1.62 -16.90 18.50
CA GLY A 13 -2.57 -15.80 18.33
C GLY A 13 -3.43 -15.45 19.55
N ASP A 14 -3.35 -16.22 20.64
CA ASP A 14 -4.07 -15.90 21.88
C ASP A 14 -3.57 -14.58 22.49
N GLY A 15 -4.50 -13.82 23.06
CA GLY A 15 -4.22 -12.59 23.80
C GLY A 15 -3.80 -12.91 25.23
N VAL A 16 -2.69 -12.33 25.67
CA VAL A 16 -2.13 -12.51 27.01
C VAL A 16 -1.87 -11.15 27.66
N ASP A 17 -2.20 -11.05 28.94
CA ASP A 17 -1.85 -9.92 29.79
C ASP A 17 -0.57 -10.24 30.55
N VAL A 18 0.49 -9.48 30.29
CA VAL A 18 1.81 -9.65 30.87
C VAL A 18 2.07 -8.52 31.86
N TYR A 19 2.37 -8.88 33.10
CA TYR A 19 2.82 -7.93 34.11
C TYR A 19 4.35 -7.97 34.19
N HIS A 20 4.99 -6.82 34.01
CA HIS A 20 6.44 -6.68 34.18
C HIS A 20 6.78 -6.15 35.59
N PRO A 21 7.21 -6.98 36.56
CA PRO A 21 7.25 -6.58 37.96
C PRO A 21 8.24 -5.44 38.27
N GLN A 22 9.36 -5.39 37.55
CA GLN A 22 10.40 -4.36 37.75
C GLN A 22 9.98 -2.98 37.22
N LEU A 23 9.10 -2.97 36.20
CA LEU A 23 8.62 -1.73 35.58
C LEU A 23 7.23 -1.33 36.12
N LYS A 24 6.55 -2.24 36.83
CA LYS A 24 5.19 -2.07 37.35
C LYS A 24 4.16 -1.72 36.25
N VAL A 25 4.34 -2.28 35.06
CA VAL A 25 3.47 -2.06 33.91
C VAL A 25 2.73 -3.35 33.56
N ASN A 26 1.44 -3.22 33.26
CA ASN A 26 0.63 -4.26 32.62
C ASN A 26 0.63 -4.00 31.12
N MET A 27 0.85 -5.04 30.33
CA MET A 27 0.88 -4.98 28.87
C MET A 27 0.01 -6.10 28.31
N SER A 28 -0.90 -5.79 27.40
CA SER A 28 -1.66 -6.79 26.64
C SER A 28 -0.96 -7.02 25.30
N ALA A 29 -0.70 -8.27 24.95
CA ALA A 29 -0.03 -8.65 23.70
C ALA A 29 -0.49 -10.04 23.22
N ARG A 30 -0.04 -10.50 22.04
CA ARG A 30 -0.43 -11.80 21.48
C ARG A 30 0.74 -12.76 21.37
N ILE A 31 0.47 -14.06 21.42
CA ILE A 31 1.49 -15.09 21.21
C ILE A 31 1.82 -15.21 19.74
N VAL A 32 3.10 -15.04 19.40
CA VAL A 32 3.62 -15.06 18.02
C VAL A 32 4.57 -16.21 17.73
N GLU A 33 5.09 -16.87 18.76
CA GLU A 33 5.92 -18.06 18.64
C GLU A 33 5.88 -18.81 19.97
N TYR A 34 5.85 -20.14 19.94
CA TYR A 34 6.07 -20.95 21.13
C TYR A 34 6.82 -22.23 20.79
N THR A 35 7.56 -22.75 21.76
CA THR A 35 8.17 -24.08 21.72
C THR A 35 7.53 -24.93 22.80
N PHE A 36 6.84 -25.99 22.40
CA PHE A 36 6.12 -26.88 23.31
C PHE A 36 6.85 -28.21 23.45
N ASN A 37 7.14 -28.59 24.69
CA ASN A 37 7.75 -29.86 25.03
C ASN A 37 6.67 -30.91 25.27
N VAL A 38 6.55 -31.83 24.32
CA VAL A 38 5.53 -32.88 24.35
C VAL A 38 5.78 -33.95 25.44
N LEU A 39 7.02 -34.09 25.93
CA LEU A 39 7.36 -35.09 26.93
C LEU A 39 7.03 -34.62 28.35
N THR A 40 7.24 -33.34 28.63
CA THR A 40 6.96 -32.72 29.93
C THR A 40 5.63 -31.98 29.97
N ASN A 41 4.93 -31.90 28.83
CA ASN A 41 3.66 -31.21 28.66
C ASN A 41 3.75 -29.73 29.11
N SER A 42 4.84 -29.05 28.76
CA SER A 42 5.17 -27.68 29.18
C SER A 42 5.69 -26.83 28.02
N TYR A 43 5.61 -25.50 28.16
CA TYR A 43 6.19 -24.56 27.18
C TYR A 43 7.64 -24.24 27.56
N ASP A 44 8.59 -24.56 26.68
CA ASP A 44 10.02 -24.24 26.88
C ASP A 44 10.32 -22.79 26.49
N LYS A 45 9.53 -22.22 25.58
CA LYS A 45 9.66 -20.84 25.10
C LYS A 45 8.29 -20.28 24.70
N LEU A 46 8.02 -19.05 25.10
CA LEU A 46 6.87 -18.26 24.64
C LEU A 46 7.38 -16.88 24.22
N VAL A 47 7.09 -16.49 22.97
CA VAL A 47 7.38 -15.16 22.45
C VAL A 47 6.06 -14.43 22.29
N VAL A 48 5.98 -13.28 22.94
CA VAL A 48 4.81 -12.42 22.97
C VAL A 48 5.16 -11.15 22.21
N GLY A 49 4.31 -10.76 21.27
CA GLY A 49 4.53 -9.60 20.42
C GLY A 49 3.23 -9.01 19.88
N ASN A 50 3.33 -7.84 19.26
CA ASN A 50 2.23 -7.29 18.49
C ASN A 50 2.29 -7.91 17.10
N VAL A 51 1.29 -8.74 16.77
CA VAL A 51 1.09 -9.17 15.39
C VAL A 51 0.69 -7.92 14.61
N LYS A 52 1.60 -7.36 13.80
CA LYS A 52 1.18 -6.50 12.70
C LYS A 52 0.41 -7.40 11.74
N THR A 53 -0.90 -7.29 11.75
CA THR A 53 -1.81 -8.03 10.87
C THR A 53 -1.64 -7.53 9.43
N ASN A 54 -0.53 -7.86 8.79
CA ASN A 54 -0.25 -7.46 7.40
C ASN A 54 -0.11 -8.65 6.46
N PHE A 55 -0.32 -9.89 6.92
CA PHE A 55 0.06 -11.03 6.08
C PHE A 55 -0.96 -11.40 4.99
N LEU A 56 -2.25 -11.03 5.07
CA LEU A 56 -3.26 -11.52 4.09
C LEU A 56 -4.48 -10.62 3.80
N GLU A 57 -4.61 -9.41 4.34
CA GLU A 57 -5.77 -8.56 4.03
C GLU A 57 -5.49 -7.56 2.89
N ASN A 58 -6.00 -7.91 1.71
CA ASN A 58 -6.26 -7.06 0.54
C ASN A 58 -5.08 -6.79 -0.41
N THR A 59 -4.92 -7.68 -1.37
CA THR A 59 -4.09 -7.53 -2.60
C THR A 59 -4.45 -6.29 -3.44
N GLU A 60 -5.47 -5.49 -3.08
CA GLU A 60 -5.84 -4.24 -3.75
C GLU A 60 -5.47 -2.96 -2.97
N ASN A 61 -5.06 -3.04 -1.68
CA ASN A 61 -4.88 -1.87 -0.79
C ASN A 61 -3.45 -1.64 -0.28
N ASN A 62 -2.44 -2.35 -0.80
CA ASN A 62 -1.09 -2.26 -0.26
C ASN A 62 -0.43 -0.90 -0.49
N VAL A 63 -0.58 -0.28 -1.67
CA VAL A 63 0.01 1.05 -1.94
C VAL A 63 -0.65 2.13 -1.07
N SER A 64 -1.98 2.12 -0.94
CA SER A 64 -2.68 3.14 -0.14
C SER A 64 -2.37 3.03 1.35
N ASN A 65 -2.21 1.81 1.87
CA ASN A 65 -1.78 1.60 3.25
C ASN A 65 -0.32 2.00 3.46
N LEU A 66 0.58 1.66 2.54
CA LEU A 66 1.98 2.12 2.57
C LEU A 66 2.07 3.65 2.49
N ILE A 67 1.20 4.31 1.71
CA ILE A 67 1.10 5.77 1.63
C ILE A 67 0.52 6.38 2.91
N ASN A 68 -0.45 5.74 3.55
CA ASN A 68 -0.97 6.25 4.80
C ASN A 68 0.06 6.10 5.93
N ASP A 69 0.74 4.95 5.99
CA ASP A 69 1.88 4.74 6.87
C ASP A 69 3.01 5.73 6.57
N ALA A 70 3.26 6.05 5.31
CA ALA A 70 4.20 7.09 4.89
C ALA A 70 3.85 8.47 5.45
N ILE A 71 2.59 8.89 5.25
CA ILE A 71 2.07 10.16 5.73
C ILE A 71 2.16 10.21 7.26
N ASP A 72 1.91 9.10 7.94
CA ASP A 72 2.00 9.02 9.39
C ASP A 72 3.45 8.97 9.90
N GLN A 73 4.38 8.31 9.21
CA GLN A 73 5.81 8.35 9.53
C GLN A 73 6.39 9.75 9.30
N LEU A 74 5.97 10.44 8.23
CA LEU A 74 6.30 11.83 7.95
C LEU A 74 5.87 12.78 9.08
N LYS A 75 4.64 12.61 9.59
CA LYS A 75 4.15 13.38 10.75
C LYS A 75 4.96 13.11 12.03
N ASN A 76 5.59 11.94 12.13
CA ASN A 76 6.34 11.50 13.29
C ASN A 76 7.87 11.65 13.13
N GLY A 77 8.35 12.34 12.08
CA GLY A 77 9.77 12.66 11.89
C GLY A 77 10.63 11.53 11.31
N GLY A 78 10.01 10.53 10.68
CA GLY A 78 10.71 9.46 9.97
C GLY A 78 11.41 9.93 8.68
N GLU A 79 12.43 9.20 8.24
CA GLU A 79 13.13 9.48 6.98
C GLU A 79 12.29 9.02 5.78
N ILE A 80 12.06 9.95 4.82
CA ILE A 80 11.30 9.70 3.59
C ILE A 80 11.98 8.66 2.68
N SER A 81 13.31 8.54 2.77
CA SER A 81 14.13 7.78 1.82
C SER A 81 13.82 6.28 1.84
N ASP A 82 13.73 5.66 3.03
CA ASP A 82 13.51 4.22 3.15
C ASP A 82 12.12 3.82 2.63
N LEU A 83 11.13 4.63 2.91
CA LEU A 83 9.77 4.44 2.41
C LEU A 83 9.65 4.64 0.89
N LEU A 84 10.36 5.61 0.30
CA LEU A 84 10.37 5.76 -1.16
C LEU A 84 10.91 4.49 -1.83
N ASN A 85 11.92 3.86 -1.23
CA ASN A 85 12.42 2.57 -1.68
C ASN A 85 11.35 1.49 -1.53
N ASP A 86 10.64 1.40 -0.39
CA ASP A 86 9.54 0.43 -0.20
C ASP A 86 8.41 0.61 -1.23
N ILE A 87 8.05 1.86 -1.58
CA ILE A 87 7.06 2.15 -2.62
C ILE A 87 7.55 1.67 -3.99
N VAL A 88 8.81 1.96 -4.32
CA VAL A 88 9.43 1.54 -5.60
C VAL A 88 9.52 0.02 -5.69
N ASP A 89 9.91 -0.65 -4.61
CA ASP A 89 10.01 -2.11 -4.53
C ASP A 89 8.62 -2.73 -4.67
N HIS A 90 7.63 -2.23 -3.93
CA HIS A 90 6.25 -2.71 -4.06
C HIS A 90 5.70 -2.52 -5.48
N GLN A 91 5.94 -1.37 -6.12
CA GLN A 91 5.57 -1.14 -7.52
C GLN A 91 6.27 -2.12 -8.47
N THR A 92 7.55 -2.36 -8.24
CA THR A 92 8.36 -3.30 -9.03
C THR A 92 7.84 -4.72 -8.89
N ASP A 93 7.55 -5.18 -7.68
CA ASP A 93 6.99 -6.49 -7.39
C ASP A 93 5.59 -6.64 -8.00
N MET A 94 4.74 -5.61 -7.89
CA MET A 94 3.42 -5.62 -8.52
C MET A 94 3.50 -5.81 -10.04
N ILE A 95 4.47 -5.20 -10.71
CA ILE A 95 4.62 -5.25 -12.16
C ILE A 95 5.32 -6.54 -12.61
N THR A 96 6.39 -6.95 -11.92
CA THR A 96 7.22 -8.09 -12.30
C THR A 96 6.70 -9.43 -11.79
N GLY A 97 5.88 -9.43 -10.73
CA GLY A 97 5.28 -10.62 -10.11
C GLY A 97 4.01 -11.11 -10.81
N GLN A 98 3.54 -10.46 -11.88
CA GLN A 98 2.37 -10.91 -12.63
C GLN A 98 2.71 -12.11 -13.51
N ASN A 99 1.82 -13.11 -13.51
CA ASN A 99 1.91 -14.24 -14.43
C ASN A 99 0.77 -14.16 -15.46
N GLY A 100 1.12 -13.84 -16.71
CA GLY A 100 0.16 -13.77 -17.82
C GLY A 100 -0.31 -12.34 -18.16
N GLY A 101 -1.54 -12.24 -18.67
CA GLY A 101 -2.12 -11.02 -19.25
C GLY A 101 -2.48 -11.19 -20.72
N TYR A 102 -3.42 -10.39 -21.22
CA TYR A 102 -3.96 -10.52 -22.57
C TYR A 102 -3.76 -9.25 -23.37
N VAL A 103 -3.10 -9.36 -24.51
CA VAL A 103 -2.93 -8.25 -25.46
C VAL A 103 -3.90 -8.43 -26.62
N LEU A 104 -4.70 -7.40 -26.90
CA LEU A 104 -5.64 -7.37 -28.02
C LEU A 104 -5.41 -6.12 -28.87
N LEU A 105 -5.21 -6.34 -30.18
CA LEU A 105 -5.31 -5.30 -31.20
C LEU A 105 -6.79 -5.20 -31.61
N ASP A 106 -7.42 -4.05 -31.38
CA ASP A 106 -8.86 -3.87 -31.59
C ASP A 106 -9.16 -2.69 -32.54
N PRO A 107 -9.88 -2.92 -33.65
CA PRO A 107 -10.21 -4.23 -34.24
C PRO A 107 -8.96 -4.95 -34.77
N LYS A 108 -9.07 -6.25 -35.08
CA LYS A 108 -7.95 -7.09 -35.54
C LYS A 108 -7.30 -6.55 -36.82
N GLU A 109 -8.11 -6.10 -37.77
CA GLU A 109 -7.66 -5.50 -39.03
C GLU A 109 -7.68 -3.98 -38.88
N ALA A 110 -6.57 -3.30 -39.19
CA ALA A 110 -6.39 -1.86 -38.98
C ALA A 110 -6.74 -1.40 -37.55
N PRO A 111 -6.00 -1.85 -36.52
CA PRO A 111 -6.31 -1.56 -35.13
C PRO A 111 -6.27 -0.07 -34.83
N SER A 112 -7.34 0.38 -34.19
CA SER A 112 -7.45 1.75 -33.65
C SER A 112 -6.86 1.87 -32.24
N ARG A 113 -6.73 0.74 -31.53
CA ARG A 113 -6.25 0.68 -30.15
C ARG A 113 -5.55 -0.64 -29.84
N ILE A 114 -4.67 -0.59 -28.85
CA ILE A 114 -4.07 -1.73 -28.17
C ILE A 114 -4.70 -1.81 -26.77
N LEU A 115 -5.08 -3.01 -26.37
CA LEU A 115 -5.63 -3.30 -25.04
C LEU A 115 -4.73 -4.32 -24.34
N ILE A 116 -4.30 -4.03 -23.13
CA ILE A 116 -3.71 -5.01 -22.20
C ILE A 116 -4.73 -5.24 -21.08
N MET A 117 -5.12 -6.49 -20.85
CA MET A 117 -6.29 -6.86 -20.04
C MET A 117 -6.00 -8.00 -19.07
N ASP A 118 -6.80 -8.08 -18.01
CA ASP A 118 -6.79 -9.15 -17.00
C ASP A 118 -7.55 -10.43 -17.41
N THR A 119 -8.43 -10.35 -18.42
CA THR A 119 -9.17 -11.52 -18.95
C THR A 119 -9.05 -11.62 -20.48
N PRO A 120 -9.17 -12.83 -21.08
CA PRO A 120 -9.06 -13.00 -22.53
C PRO A 120 -10.22 -12.38 -23.29
N ASP A 121 -11.43 -12.39 -22.71
CA ASP A 121 -12.58 -11.73 -23.27
C ASP A 121 -12.58 -10.25 -22.89
N LYS A 122 -12.58 -9.39 -23.91
CA LYS A 122 -12.58 -7.94 -23.76
C LYS A 122 -13.83 -7.42 -23.03
N ASN A 123 -14.94 -8.14 -23.08
CA ASN A 123 -16.19 -7.73 -22.44
C ASN A 123 -16.21 -8.03 -20.94
N THR A 124 -15.36 -8.94 -20.46
CA THR A 124 -15.26 -9.30 -19.04
C THR A 124 -14.09 -8.62 -18.34
N ALA A 125 -13.19 -7.99 -19.10
CA ALA A 125 -12.01 -7.35 -18.57
C ALA A 125 -12.39 -6.16 -17.67
N ARG A 126 -11.75 -6.05 -16.50
CA ARG A 126 -11.94 -4.92 -15.57
C ARG A 126 -10.71 -4.05 -15.51
N ASN A 127 -9.54 -4.66 -15.37
CA ASN A 127 -8.26 -3.97 -15.39
C ASN A 127 -7.74 -3.91 -16.82
N VAL A 128 -7.74 -2.70 -17.40
CA VAL A 128 -7.42 -2.46 -18.80
C VAL A 128 -6.45 -1.31 -18.94
N LEU A 129 -5.30 -1.56 -19.56
CA LEU A 129 -4.49 -0.52 -20.19
C LEU A 129 -4.94 -0.38 -21.64
N GLN A 130 -5.35 0.82 -22.04
CA GLN A 130 -5.65 1.14 -23.43
C GLN A 130 -4.62 2.14 -23.99
N ILE A 131 -4.15 1.88 -25.20
CA ILE A 131 -3.30 2.80 -25.98
C ILE A 131 -3.97 3.05 -27.32
N ASN A 132 -4.15 4.30 -27.72
CA ASN A 132 -4.70 4.68 -29.03
C ASN A 132 -4.14 6.02 -29.51
N ASN A 133 -4.67 6.52 -30.62
CA ASN A 133 -4.31 7.82 -31.21
C ASN A 133 -4.82 9.05 -30.44
N ALA A 134 -5.34 8.89 -29.22
CA ALA A 134 -5.69 9.96 -28.31
C ALA A 134 -4.84 9.94 -27.02
N GLY A 135 -4.24 8.79 -26.67
CA GLY A 135 -3.39 8.66 -25.49
C GLY A 135 -3.26 7.25 -24.94
N ILE A 136 -2.82 7.19 -23.68
CA ILE A 136 -2.64 5.99 -22.86
C ILE A 136 -3.50 6.15 -21.60
N GLY A 137 -4.23 5.12 -21.19
CA GLY A 137 -5.03 5.18 -19.97
C GLY A 137 -5.19 3.84 -19.29
N PHE A 138 -5.37 3.89 -17.97
CA PHE A 138 -5.69 2.75 -17.12
C PHE A 138 -7.15 2.82 -16.65
N SER A 139 -7.90 1.74 -16.82
CA SER A 139 -9.25 1.58 -16.29
C SER A 139 -9.31 0.38 -15.36
N LYS A 140 -10.01 0.54 -14.24
CA LYS A 140 -10.38 -0.54 -13.29
C LYS A 140 -11.83 -1.00 -13.47
N THR A 141 -12.54 -0.40 -14.42
CA THR A 141 -13.98 -0.63 -14.67
C THR A 141 -14.25 -1.16 -16.07
N GLY A 142 -13.22 -1.64 -16.75
CA GLY A 142 -13.26 -2.22 -18.09
C GLY A 142 -13.06 -1.21 -19.23
N ILE A 143 -13.16 -1.69 -20.46
CA ILE A 143 -12.78 -0.95 -21.69
C ILE A 143 -13.65 0.29 -21.93
N ASN A 144 -14.93 0.21 -21.58
CA ASN A 144 -15.88 1.33 -21.70
C ASN A 144 -16.03 2.09 -20.36
N GLY A 145 -15.14 1.82 -19.41
CA GLY A 145 -15.12 2.42 -18.09
C GLY A 145 -14.40 3.76 -18.05
N THR A 146 -14.26 4.30 -16.84
CA THR A 146 -13.54 5.56 -16.60
C THR A 146 -12.04 5.32 -16.57
N TYR A 147 -11.30 6.20 -17.25
CA TYR A 147 -9.84 6.23 -17.26
C TYR A 147 -9.36 7.36 -16.33
N GLU A 148 -9.25 7.07 -15.05
CA GLU A 148 -8.92 8.06 -14.00
C GLU A 148 -7.49 8.59 -14.12
N THR A 149 -6.57 7.73 -14.56
CA THR A 149 -5.18 8.10 -14.85
C THR A 149 -4.93 7.93 -16.35
N ALA A 150 -4.57 9.02 -17.02
CA ALA A 150 -4.37 9.02 -18.46
C ALA A 150 -3.27 10.01 -18.88
N TRP A 151 -2.49 9.60 -19.88
CA TRP A 151 -1.61 10.48 -20.63
C TRP A 151 -2.22 10.71 -22.01
N THR A 152 -2.68 11.94 -22.26
CA THR A 152 -3.31 12.34 -23.51
C THR A 152 -2.29 12.97 -24.46
N LEU A 153 -2.50 12.80 -25.77
CA LEU A 153 -1.57 13.28 -26.81
C LEU A 153 -1.53 14.81 -26.94
N ASP A 154 -2.51 15.52 -26.40
CA ASP A 154 -2.47 16.97 -26.24
C ASP A 154 -1.51 17.44 -25.12
N GLY A 155 -0.76 16.50 -24.51
CA GLY A 155 0.26 16.76 -23.51
C GLY A 155 -0.26 16.75 -22.07
N GLY A 156 -1.55 16.45 -21.86
CA GLY A 156 -2.13 16.31 -20.54
C GLY A 156 -1.72 15.01 -19.85
N PHE A 157 -1.30 15.09 -18.59
CA PHE A 157 -1.23 13.94 -17.69
C PHE A 157 -2.27 14.14 -16.59
N ASN A 158 -3.37 13.41 -16.66
CA ASN A 158 -4.39 13.42 -15.63
C ASN A 158 -3.99 12.41 -14.55
N ALA A 159 -3.66 12.93 -13.37
CA ALA A 159 -3.31 12.13 -12.20
C ALA A 159 -4.02 12.67 -10.97
N SER A 160 -4.60 11.77 -10.20
CA SER A 160 -5.13 12.05 -8.87
C SER A 160 -4.05 11.96 -7.78
N PHE A 161 -2.98 11.20 -8.02
CA PHE A 161 -1.88 11.01 -7.06
C PHE A 161 -0.56 10.67 -7.77
N ILE A 162 0.55 11.22 -7.29
CA ILE A 162 1.92 10.86 -7.69
C ILE A 162 2.65 10.47 -6.40
N THR A 163 2.92 9.18 -6.24
CA THR A 163 3.36 8.60 -4.97
C THR A 163 4.83 8.82 -4.65
N ALA A 164 5.69 8.68 -5.66
CA ALA A 164 7.14 8.79 -5.54
C ALA A 164 7.70 9.42 -6.81
N GLY A 165 8.71 10.27 -6.65
CA GLY A 165 9.42 10.89 -7.77
C GLY A 165 10.03 12.23 -7.42
N GLU A 166 11.13 12.55 -8.09
CA GLU A 166 11.67 13.91 -8.14
C GLU A 166 11.09 14.62 -9.36
N ILE A 167 10.53 15.82 -9.17
CA ILE A 167 10.00 16.63 -10.27
C ILE A 167 10.91 17.83 -10.50
N VAL A 168 11.71 17.79 -11.56
CA VAL A 168 12.70 18.83 -11.90
C VAL A 168 12.25 19.65 -13.12
N GLY A 169 12.54 20.95 -13.10
CA GLY A 169 12.34 21.82 -14.27
C GLY A 169 10.89 22.22 -14.54
N ILE A 170 10.04 22.27 -13.51
CA ILE A 170 8.61 22.52 -13.66
C ILE A 170 8.19 23.95 -13.32
N THR A 171 7.09 24.38 -13.94
CA THR A 171 6.29 25.52 -13.48
C THR A 171 4.98 25.00 -12.94
N ILE A 172 4.71 25.20 -11.65
CA ILE A 172 3.44 24.82 -11.05
C ILE A 172 2.47 25.99 -11.12
N ARG A 173 1.32 25.78 -11.78
CA ARG A 173 0.19 26.73 -11.82
C ARG A 173 -1.00 26.04 -11.16
N GLY A 174 -1.32 26.43 -9.94
CA GLY A 174 -2.36 25.78 -9.14
C GLY A 174 -2.72 26.61 -7.90
N THR A 175 -3.68 26.11 -7.13
CA THR A 175 -4.27 26.83 -5.99
C THR A 175 -3.39 26.78 -4.75
N THR A 176 -2.83 25.62 -4.40
CA THR A 176 -2.07 25.44 -3.16
C THR A 176 -1.01 24.35 -3.28
N LEU A 177 0.21 24.64 -2.81
CA LEU A 177 1.25 23.67 -2.51
C LEU A 177 1.41 23.58 -0.99
N ILE A 178 1.53 22.37 -0.46
CA ILE A 178 1.76 22.13 0.96
C ILE A 178 2.99 21.25 1.09
N SER A 179 3.98 21.74 1.83
CA SER A 179 5.05 20.93 2.38
C SER A 179 4.72 20.69 3.85
N ASP A 180 4.54 19.43 4.22
CA ASP A 180 4.13 19.00 5.55
C ASP A 180 5.23 18.13 6.15
N GLY A 181 5.95 18.67 7.13
CA GLY A 181 6.93 17.94 7.93
C GLY A 181 6.49 17.85 9.38
N ALA A 182 7.14 16.99 10.17
CA ALA A 182 6.81 16.78 11.57
C ALA A 182 6.81 18.07 12.40
N ASP A 183 7.82 18.93 12.19
CA ASP A 183 8.03 20.15 12.98
C ASP A 183 7.61 21.44 12.26
N TYR A 184 7.53 21.41 10.93
CA TYR A 184 7.31 22.61 10.11
C TYR A 184 6.34 22.32 8.98
N ARG A 185 5.38 23.22 8.81
CA ARG A 185 4.48 23.21 7.65
C ARG A 185 4.65 24.48 6.84
N THR A 186 4.86 24.35 5.53
CA THR A 186 4.87 25.48 4.60
C THR A 186 3.76 25.33 3.58
N SER A 187 2.98 26.39 3.37
CA SER A 187 1.96 26.45 2.32
C SER A 187 2.24 27.61 1.37
N ILE A 188 2.13 27.34 0.07
CA ILE A 188 2.15 28.35 -0.99
C ILE A 188 0.78 28.37 -1.65
N ALA A 189 0.02 29.44 -1.47
CA ALA A 189 -1.31 29.61 -2.06
C ALA A 189 -1.48 31.02 -2.61
N ASN A 190 -2.05 31.14 -3.82
CA ASN A 190 -2.32 32.43 -4.47
C ASN A 190 -1.11 33.39 -4.50
N GLY A 191 0.10 32.86 -4.69
CA GLY A 191 1.34 33.64 -4.69
C GLY A 191 1.87 34.06 -3.32
N LYS A 192 1.23 33.65 -2.22
CA LYS A 192 1.69 33.89 -0.85
C LYS A 192 2.25 32.61 -0.23
N MET A 193 3.40 32.72 0.42
CA MET A 193 3.95 31.67 1.28
C MET A 193 3.58 31.94 2.75
N THR A 194 3.13 30.90 3.46
CA THR A 194 2.82 30.92 4.90
C THR A 194 3.50 29.73 5.56
N TRP A 195 4.08 29.94 6.74
CA TRP A 195 4.69 28.88 7.56
C TRP A 195 4.00 28.82 8.93
N TYR A 196 3.92 27.62 9.50
CA TYR A 196 3.32 27.31 10.80
C TYR A 196 4.29 26.51 11.65
#